data_AF-A0A6A3T3I5-F1
#
_entry.id   AF-A0A6A3T3I5-F1
#
_cell.length_a   1.000
_cell.length_b   1.000
_cell.length_c   1.000
_cell.angle_alpha   90.00
_cell.angle_beta   90.00
_cell.angle_gamma   90.00
#
_symmetry.space_group_name_H-M   'P 1'
#
loop_
_entity.id
_entity.type
_entity.pdbx_description
1 polymer ?
#
loop_
_entity_poly.entity_id
_entity_poly.type
_entity_poly.pdbx_seq_one_letter_code
_entity_poly.pdbx_strand_id
1 'polypeptide(L)'
;MLGQVLLLVVAAQAFGVLVTEAKYAVQATYLSDSCGETPYAVTVWLNETCATSSCDSFDQFEGSRDVNANMMTTDCASDYEQVLEVMRAKFGSSPYLLQMLHTDENCTEFSMAFGYPAMGACVGAYNESDGLYAVASLFTNSSASLTLYMERTCFSNQKYMSTFVDKEALASHSCSIDWFRWYSSNDVKPDSGAPISTAGSSKSLSSGSIVGIGLGAFGFAIVFVVAIVLRRR
;
A
#
# COMPACT_ATOMS: atom_id res chain seq x y z
N MET A 1 -38.00 64.86 -3.00
CA MET A 1 -36.89 64.34 -3.83
C MET A 1 -35.88 63.74 -2.86
N LEU A 2 -36.17 62.56 -2.30
CA LEU A 2 -35.63 61.25 -2.73
C LEU A 2 -34.20 61.34 -3.31
N GLY A 3 -33.21 60.97 -2.48
CA GLY A 3 -31.82 60.73 -2.89
C GLY A 3 -31.25 59.67 -1.94
N GLN A 4 -31.07 58.47 -2.48
CA GLN A 4 -30.91 57.21 -1.75
C GLN A 4 -29.61 57.12 -0.92
N VAL A 5 -29.73 56.48 0.24
CA VAL A 5 -28.64 55.96 1.05
C VAL A 5 -27.95 54.82 0.28
N LEU A 6 -26.69 55.00 -0.07
CA LEU A 6 -25.89 53.94 -0.72
C LEU A 6 -25.34 53.00 0.36
N LEU A 7 -25.93 51.80 0.45
CA LEU A 7 -25.40 50.68 1.24
C LEU A 7 -24.33 49.96 0.41
N LEU A 8 -23.06 50.04 0.83
CA LEU A 8 -21.99 49.21 0.29
C LEU A 8 -22.06 47.83 0.96
N VAL A 9 -22.62 46.86 0.25
CA VAL A 9 -22.52 45.44 0.63
C VAL A 9 -21.20 44.91 0.04
N VAL A 10 -20.18 44.76 0.89
CA VAL A 10 -18.96 44.03 0.54
C VAL A 10 -19.26 42.54 0.75
N ALA A 11 -19.56 41.82 -0.33
CA ALA A 11 -19.65 40.37 -0.29
C ALA A 11 -18.24 39.77 -0.25
N ALA A 12 -17.80 39.35 0.94
CA ALA A 12 -16.62 38.51 1.09
C ALA A 12 -16.96 37.10 0.58
N GLN A 13 -16.57 36.79 -0.66
CA GLN A 13 -16.66 35.43 -1.17
C GLN A 13 -15.40 34.67 -0.72
N ALA A 14 -15.48 34.07 0.47
CA ALA A 14 -14.54 33.03 0.87
C ALA A 14 -14.91 31.73 0.15
N PHE A 15 -14.37 31.54 -1.06
CA PHE A 15 -14.28 30.19 -1.61
C PHE A 15 -13.16 29.48 -0.85
N GLY A 16 -13.53 28.83 0.25
CA GLY A 16 -12.70 27.79 0.83
C GLY A 16 -12.70 26.61 -0.12
N VAL A 17 -11.76 26.59 -1.07
CA VAL A 17 -11.36 25.33 -1.68
C VAL A 17 -10.55 24.63 -0.59
N LEU A 18 -11.19 23.76 0.17
CA LEU A 18 -10.47 22.70 0.87
C LEU A 18 -9.93 21.78 -0.22
N VAL A 19 -8.77 22.15 -0.80
CA VAL A 19 -7.92 21.16 -1.43
C VAL A 19 -7.36 20.37 -0.26
N THR A 20 -8.04 19.28 0.11
CA THR A 20 -7.35 18.22 0.85
C THR A 20 -6.35 17.65 -0.16
N GLU A 21 -5.16 18.22 -0.17
CA GLU A 21 -4.06 17.79 -1.02
C GLU A 21 -3.89 16.29 -0.83
N ALA A 22 -4.04 15.53 -1.92
CA ALA A 22 -3.88 14.08 -1.86
C ALA A 22 -2.46 13.79 -1.39
N LYS A 23 -2.30 12.93 -0.38
CA LYS A 23 -1.01 12.69 0.23
C LYS A 23 -0.24 11.58 -0.45
N TYR A 24 -0.92 10.69 -1.15
CA TYR A 24 -0.33 9.48 -1.69
C TYR A 24 -0.68 9.29 -3.15
N ALA A 25 0.31 8.88 -3.93
CA ALA A 25 0.11 8.34 -5.27
C ALA A 25 0.07 6.81 -5.18
N VAL A 26 -0.96 6.21 -5.78
CA VAL A 26 -1.14 4.76 -5.92
C VAL A 26 -0.96 4.42 -7.40
N GLN A 27 0.19 3.89 -7.75
CA GLN A 27 0.52 3.55 -9.13
C GLN A 27 0.38 2.05 -9.36
N ALA A 28 -0.39 1.67 -10.38
CA ALA A 28 -0.44 0.30 -10.87
C ALA A 28 0.31 0.22 -12.20
N THR A 29 1.11 -0.83 -12.35
CA THR A 29 2.01 -1.03 -13.50
C THR A 29 1.66 -2.30 -14.26
N TYR A 30 1.77 -2.22 -15.58
CA TYR A 30 1.30 -3.24 -16.52
C TYR A 30 2.40 -3.59 -17.52
N LEU A 31 2.58 -4.89 -17.71
CA LEU A 31 3.52 -5.44 -18.69
C LEU A 31 2.97 -5.41 -20.13
N SER A 32 1.65 -5.26 -20.26
CA SER A 32 0.97 -5.16 -21.56
C SER A 32 0.94 -3.71 -22.06
N ASP A 33 0.63 -3.51 -23.33
CA ASP A 33 0.39 -2.19 -23.93
C ASP A 33 -0.99 -1.59 -23.55
N SER A 34 -1.63 -2.14 -22.51
CA SER A 34 -2.91 -1.67 -21.98
C SER A 34 -2.97 -1.78 -20.45
N CYS A 35 -3.89 -1.06 -19.82
CA CYS A 35 -4.11 -1.07 -18.37
C CYS A 35 -5.36 -1.88 -17.94
N GLY A 36 -5.92 -2.71 -18.83
CA GLY A 36 -7.15 -3.45 -18.58
C GLY A 36 -6.97 -4.79 -17.87
N GLU A 37 -5.74 -5.28 -17.81
CA GLU A 37 -5.41 -6.56 -17.16
C GLU A 37 -5.13 -6.39 -15.66
N THR A 38 -4.78 -7.47 -14.97
CA THR A 38 -4.32 -7.35 -13.58
C THR A 38 -2.92 -6.73 -13.58
N PRO A 39 -2.68 -5.64 -12.82
CA PRO A 39 -1.34 -5.08 -12.74
C PRO A 39 -0.37 -6.09 -12.11
N TYR A 40 0.87 -6.11 -12.58
CA TYR A 40 1.87 -7.02 -12.03
C TYR A 40 2.47 -6.48 -10.72
N ALA A 41 2.38 -5.16 -10.51
CA ALA A 41 2.75 -4.50 -9.26
C ALA A 41 1.90 -3.24 -9.05
N VAL A 42 1.58 -2.98 -7.78
CA VAL A 42 1.01 -1.71 -7.31
C VAL A 42 1.96 -1.12 -6.28
N THR A 43 2.32 0.15 -6.40
CA THR A 43 3.20 0.84 -5.45
C THR A 43 2.56 2.12 -4.97
N VAL A 44 2.74 2.43 -3.69
CA VAL A 44 2.24 3.63 -3.04
C VAL A 44 3.37 4.39 -2.39
N TRP A 45 3.40 5.71 -2.55
CA TRP A 45 4.33 6.60 -1.89
C TRP A 45 3.68 7.95 -1.59
N LEU A 46 4.29 8.73 -0.70
CA LEU A 46 3.85 10.09 -0.39
C LEU A 46 4.07 11.00 -1.61
N ASN A 47 3.03 11.63 -2.10
CA ASN A 47 3.05 12.60 -3.18
C ASN A 47 1.92 13.62 -3.00
N GLU A 48 2.25 14.79 -2.47
CA GLU A 48 1.31 15.89 -2.21
C GLU A 48 0.74 16.47 -3.51
N THR A 49 1.54 16.46 -4.59
CA THR A 49 1.14 16.96 -5.91
C THR A 49 0.57 15.86 -6.82
N CYS A 50 -0.01 14.80 -6.25
CA CYS A 50 -0.47 13.67 -7.01
C CYS A 50 -1.48 14.08 -8.11
N ALA A 51 -1.26 13.57 -9.32
CA ALA A 51 -2.16 13.73 -10.46
C ALA A 51 -2.62 12.35 -10.95
N THR A 52 -3.94 12.18 -11.08
CA THR A 52 -4.54 10.93 -11.57
C THR A 52 -4.25 10.75 -13.05
N SER A 53 -3.89 9.53 -13.44
CA SER A 53 -3.75 9.10 -14.83
C SER A 53 -4.47 7.78 -15.10
N SER A 54 -5.11 7.70 -16.26
CA SER A 54 -6.02 6.59 -16.58
C SER A 54 -5.36 5.42 -17.28
N CYS A 55 -4.41 5.66 -18.19
CA CYS A 55 -3.51 4.66 -18.78
C CYS A 55 -2.48 5.39 -19.66
N ASP A 56 -1.26 5.55 -19.15
CA ASP A 56 -0.19 6.24 -19.85
C ASP A 56 1.01 5.31 -20.05
N SER A 57 1.85 5.63 -21.03
CA SER A 57 3.16 5.00 -21.17
C SER A 57 3.97 5.22 -19.90
N PHE A 58 4.69 4.19 -19.48
CA PHE A 58 5.59 4.30 -18.35
C PHE A 58 6.74 5.27 -18.69
N ASP A 59 6.77 6.43 -18.03
CA ASP A 59 7.78 7.47 -18.25
C ASP A 59 8.80 7.48 -17.09
N GLN A 60 8.33 7.56 -15.83
CA GLN A 60 9.17 7.51 -14.61
C GLN A 60 8.45 6.90 -13.40
N PHE A 61 9.24 6.32 -12.50
CA PHE A 61 8.81 5.77 -11.21
C PHE A 61 9.42 6.59 -10.06
N GLU A 62 8.57 7.19 -9.22
CA GLU A 62 8.96 8.01 -8.06
C GLU A 62 8.86 7.23 -6.73
N GLY A 63 8.80 5.90 -6.78
CA GLY A 63 8.77 5.04 -5.60
C GLY A 63 10.16 4.50 -5.21
N SER A 64 10.21 3.79 -4.08
CA SER A 64 11.45 3.33 -3.45
C SER A 64 12.07 2.04 -4.02
N ARG A 65 11.50 1.49 -5.11
CA ARG A 65 11.92 0.22 -5.73
C ARG A 65 12.01 0.36 -7.24
N ASP A 66 12.99 -0.26 -7.87
CA ASP A 66 13.04 -0.30 -9.33
C ASP A 66 11.86 -1.14 -9.88
N VAL A 67 11.04 -0.50 -10.70
CA VAL A 67 9.87 -1.07 -11.37
C VAL A 67 9.97 -0.65 -12.83
N ASN A 68 9.72 -1.56 -13.76
CA ASN A 68 9.71 -1.27 -15.19
C ASN A 68 8.50 -1.95 -15.86
N ALA A 69 7.73 -1.14 -16.59
CA ALA A 69 6.45 -1.49 -17.17
C ALA A 69 6.28 -0.85 -18.56
N ASN A 70 5.31 -1.32 -19.33
CA ASN A 70 4.93 -0.68 -20.59
C ASN A 70 3.94 0.46 -20.33
N MET A 71 2.94 0.18 -19.50
CA MET A 71 1.87 1.11 -19.17
C MET A 71 1.72 1.25 -17.65
N MET A 72 1.18 2.38 -17.23
CA MET A 72 0.85 2.64 -15.84
C MET A 72 -0.46 3.42 -15.69
N THR A 73 -1.02 3.33 -14.50
CA THR A 73 -2.12 4.19 -14.05
C THR A 73 -1.76 4.73 -12.68
N THR A 74 -2.19 5.95 -12.37
CA THR A 74 -1.97 6.59 -11.08
C THR A 74 -3.32 7.05 -10.54
N ASP A 75 -3.63 6.67 -9.31
CA ASP A 75 -4.72 7.24 -8.53
C ASP A 75 -4.17 7.95 -7.31
N CYS A 76 -4.92 8.93 -6.81
CA CYS A 76 -4.52 9.73 -5.68
C CYS A 76 -5.36 9.37 -4.46
N ALA A 77 -4.70 9.28 -3.30
CA ALA A 77 -5.34 8.98 -2.03
C ALA A 77 -4.91 9.98 -0.96
N SER A 78 -5.85 10.40 -0.12
CA SER A 78 -5.65 11.41 0.92
C SER A 78 -5.24 10.81 2.26
N ASP A 79 -5.58 9.55 2.52
CA ASP A 79 -5.31 8.86 3.77
C ASP A 79 -5.11 7.34 3.59
N TYR A 80 -4.82 6.65 4.69
CA TYR A 80 -4.54 5.22 4.74
C TYR A 80 -5.71 4.34 4.27
N GLU A 81 -6.95 4.68 4.64
CA GLU A 81 -8.12 3.87 4.29
C GLU A 81 -8.38 3.96 2.79
N GLN A 82 -8.27 5.16 2.23
CA GLN A 82 -8.40 5.38 0.79
C GLN A 82 -7.26 4.71 0.01
N VAL A 83 -6.02 4.74 0.51
CA VAL A 83 -4.91 3.99 -0.10
C VAL A 83 -5.28 2.51 -0.20
N LEU A 84 -5.76 1.92 0.89
CA LEU A 84 -6.13 0.50 0.90
C LEU A 84 -7.28 0.20 -0.08
N GLU A 85 -8.31 1.05 -0.14
CA GLU A 85 -9.41 0.89 -1.09
C GLU A 85 -8.93 0.95 -2.54
N VAL A 86 -8.14 1.97 -2.89
CA VAL A 86 -7.62 2.16 -4.25
C VAL A 86 -6.72 0.99 -4.64
N MET A 87 -5.80 0.56 -3.77
CA MET A 87 -4.95 -0.61 -4.04
C MET A 87 -5.78 -1.87 -4.31
N ARG A 88 -6.82 -2.13 -3.50
CA ARG A 88 -7.73 -3.27 -3.72
C ARG A 88 -8.47 -3.15 -5.05
N ALA A 89 -8.94 -1.96 -5.40
CA ALA A 89 -9.64 -1.70 -6.66
C ALA A 89 -8.76 -1.99 -7.89
N LYS A 90 -7.44 -1.72 -7.82
CA LYS A 90 -6.50 -2.01 -8.92
C LYS A 90 -6.41 -3.48 -9.31
N PHE A 91 -6.59 -4.40 -8.36
CA PHE A 91 -6.59 -5.83 -8.63
C PHE A 91 -7.97 -6.37 -9.05
N GLY A 92 -9.04 -5.59 -8.89
CA GLY A 92 -10.40 -6.00 -9.22
C GLY A 92 -10.79 -7.29 -8.50
N SER A 93 -11.14 -8.33 -9.27
CA SER A 93 -11.47 -9.66 -8.75
C SER A 93 -10.26 -10.61 -8.66
N SER A 94 -9.08 -10.17 -9.09
CA SER A 94 -7.89 -11.02 -9.10
C SER A 94 -7.33 -11.20 -7.68
N PRO A 95 -6.83 -12.41 -7.33
CA PRO A 95 -6.17 -12.62 -6.05
C PRO A 95 -4.98 -11.69 -5.86
N TYR A 96 -4.85 -11.09 -4.68
CA TYR A 96 -3.77 -10.15 -4.38
C TYR A 96 -3.27 -10.30 -2.94
N LEU A 97 -2.05 -9.82 -2.72
CA LEU A 97 -1.43 -9.64 -1.42
C LEU A 97 -0.88 -8.21 -1.34
N LEU A 98 -1.27 -7.46 -0.31
CA LEU A 98 -0.80 -6.10 -0.06
C LEU A 98 0.07 -6.07 1.19
N GLN A 99 1.14 -5.30 1.09
CA GLN A 99 2.13 -5.05 2.12
C GLN A 99 2.14 -3.55 2.42
N MET A 100 1.59 -3.15 3.57
CA MET A 100 1.51 -1.75 4.02
C MET A 100 2.64 -1.45 5.02
N LEU A 101 3.66 -0.70 4.62
CA LEU A 101 4.79 -0.33 5.46
C LEU A 101 4.48 0.88 6.33
N HIS A 102 4.94 0.81 7.58
CA HIS A 102 4.88 1.89 8.55
C HIS A 102 6.27 2.31 9.01
N THR A 103 6.38 3.47 9.64
CA THR A 103 7.65 4.00 10.16
C THR A 103 7.95 3.52 11.58
N ASP A 104 7.00 2.83 12.23
CA ASP A 104 7.07 2.43 13.62
C ASP A 104 6.61 0.98 13.87
N GLU A 105 7.05 0.41 14.99
CA GLU A 105 6.78 -0.97 15.39
C GLU A 105 5.31 -1.26 15.74
N ASN A 106 4.51 -0.22 15.99
CA ASN A 106 3.08 -0.35 16.27
C ASN A 106 2.22 -0.12 15.02
N CYS A 107 2.86 0.15 13.88
CA CYS A 107 2.22 0.47 12.62
C CYS A 107 1.17 1.58 12.79
N THR A 108 1.57 2.70 13.39
CA THR A 108 0.72 3.88 13.63
C THR A 108 0.88 4.94 12.55
N GLU A 109 2.07 5.07 11.96
CA GLU A 109 2.34 6.02 10.87
C GLU A 109 2.65 5.31 9.55
N PHE A 110 1.77 5.51 8.57
CA PHE A 110 1.91 4.91 7.23
C PHE A 110 3.01 5.59 6.41
N SER A 111 3.83 4.78 5.74
CA SER A 111 4.95 5.23 4.91
C SER A 111 4.70 4.99 3.42
N MET A 112 4.59 3.73 3.03
CA MET A 112 4.47 3.29 1.64
C MET A 112 3.82 1.91 1.57
N ALA A 113 3.41 1.47 0.39
CA ALA A 113 2.82 0.15 0.23
C ALA A 113 3.18 -0.50 -1.09
N PHE A 114 3.10 -1.83 -1.10
CA PHE A 114 3.30 -2.66 -2.28
C PHE A 114 2.16 -3.67 -2.41
N GLY A 115 1.68 -3.88 -3.63
CA GLY A 115 0.67 -4.88 -3.96
C GLY A 115 1.18 -5.80 -5.05
N TYR A 116 0.87 -7.09 -4.91
CA TYR A 116 1.30 -8.14 -5.82
C TYR A 116 0.13 -9.05 -6.19
N PRO A 117 0.00 -9.49 -7.46
CA PRO A 117 -0.97 -10.53 -7.82
C PRO A 117 -0.56 -11.85 -7.17
N ALA A 118 -1.48 -12.47 -6.41
CA ALA A 118 -1.20 -13.62 -5.56
C ALA A 118 -1.56 -14.95 -6.22
N MET A 119 -1.12 -15.14 -7.46
CA MET A 119 -1.43 -16.32 -8.29
C MET A 119 -0.37 -17.42 -8.24
N GLY A 120 0.72 -17.22 -7.48
CA GLY A 120 1.85 -18.17 -7.41
C GLY A 120 2.75 -18.17 -8.65
N ALA A 121 2.53 -17.26 -9.59
CA ALA A 121 3.39 -17.04 -10.74
C ALA A 121 4.51 -16.05 -10.40
N CYS A 122 5.67 -16.22 -11.05
CA CYS A 122 6.74 -15.23 -11.03
C CYS A 122 6.36 -14.05 -11.92
N VAL A 123 6.20 -12.87 -11.32
CA VAL A 123 5.84 -11.63 -12.02
C VAL A 123 6.89 -10.56 -11.74
N GLY A 124 7.19 -9.72 -12.73
CA GLY A 124 8.18 -8.66 -12.61
C GLY A 124 8.49 -8.03 -13.96
N ALA A 125 9.38 -7.04 -13.95
CA ALA A 125 9.81 -6.32 -15.15
C ALA A 125 10.32 -7.26 -16.26
N TYR A 126 10.24 -6.84 -17.53
CA TYR A 126 10.81 -7.64 -18.61
C TYR A 126 12.36 -7.67 -18.57
N ASN A 127 13.03 -6.59 -18.19
CA ASN A 127 14.49 -6.59 -18.20
C ASN A 127 15.03 -7.12 -16.87
N GLU A 128 15.97 -8.07 -16.94
CA GLU A 128 16.61 -8.72 -15.78
C GLU A 128 17.38 -7.75 -14.88
N SER A 129 17.64 -6.53 -15.34
CA SER A 129 18.42 -5.51 -14.63
C SER A 129 17.58 -4.40 -13.98
N ASP A 130 16.26 -4.37 -14.22
CA ASP A 130 15.44 -3.17 -14.02
C ASP A 130 14.40 -3.30 -12.89
N GLY A 131 14.40 -4.39 -12.11
CA GLY A 131 13.48 -4.53 -10.98
C GLY A 131 13.48 -5.89 -10.29
N LEU A 132 12.76 -5.95 -9.17
CA LEU A 132 12.53 -7.19 -8.42
C LEU A 132 11.38 -8.00 -9.02
N TYR A 133 11.51 -9.32 -9.00
CA TYR A 133 10.46 -10.25 -9.36
C TYR A 133 9.79 -10.77 -8.08
N ALA A 134 8.48 -10.93 -8.11
CA ALA A 134 7.68 -11.37 -6.98
C ALA A 134 6.94 -12.66 -7.31
N VAL A 135 6.91 -13.58 -6.36
CA VAL A 135 5.97 -14.69 -6.29
C VAL A 135 5.14 -14.50 -5.03
N ALA A 136 3.91 -14.05 -5.19
CA ALA A 136 2.93 -13.97 -4.12
C ALA A 136 1.92 -15.12 -4.23
N SER A 137 1.50 -15.68 -3.11
CA SER A 137 0.53 -16.79 -3.08
C SER A 137 -0.38 -16.68 -1.87
N LEU A 138 -1.67 -16.95 -2.09
CA LEU A 138 -2.64 -17.20 -1.03
C LEU A 138 -2.87 -18.71 -0.92
N PHE A 139 -2.81 -19.22 0.30
CA PHE A 139 -3.00 -20.64 0.59
C PHE A 139 -4.43 -20.93 1.07
N THR A 140 -4.86 -22.19 0.93
CA THR A 140 -6.21 -22.63 1.33
C THR A 140 -6.46 -22.59 2.83
N ASN A 141 -5.40 -22.61 3.64
CA ASN A 141 -5.45 -22.40 5.09
C ASN A 141 -5.55 -20.91 5.48
N SER A 142 -5.79 -20.02 4.51
CA SER A 142 -5.87 -18.56 4.70
C SER A 142 -4.56 -17.89 5.12
N SER A 143 -3.41 -18.54 4.94
CA SER A 143 -2.09 -17.91 5.06
C SER A 143 -1.62 -17.40 3.70
N ALA A 144 -0.51 -16.65 3.67
CA ALA A 144 0.10 -16.18 2.44
C ALA A 144 1.63 -16.28 2.46
N SER A 145 2.24 -16.18 1.28
CA SER A 145 3.68 -15.98 1.14
C SER A 145 3.98 -14.94 0.08
N LEU A 146 5.06 -14.20 0.31
CA LEU A 146 5.71 -13.35 -0.68
C LEU A 146 7.17 -13.77 -0.78
N THR A 147 7.65 -14.03 -1.98
CA THR A 147 9.07 -14.22 -2.25
C THR A 147 9.52 -13.26 -3.32
N LEU A 148 10.62 -12.55 -3.06
CA LEU A 148 11.22 -11.61 -4.00
C LEU A 148 12.51 -12.21 -4.54
N TYR A 149 12.76 -12.00 -5.83
CA TYR A 149 13.89 -12.54 -6.58
C TYR A 149 14.57 -11.44 -7.38
N MET A 150 15.87 -11.60 -7.61
CA MET A 150 16.65 -10.68 -8.44
C MET A 150 16.52 -10.96 -9.93
N GLU A 151 16.05 -12.14 -10.32
CA GLU A 151 16.01 -12.57 -11.71
C GLU A 151 14.65 -13.17 -12.07
N ARG A 152 14.30 -13.07 -13.36
CA ARG A 152 13.01 -13.50 -13.91
C ARG A 152 12.69 -14.97 -13.71
N THR A 153 13.70 -15.82 -13.58
CA THR A 153 13.47 -17.25 -13.40
C THR A 153 12.89 -17.59 -12.03
N CYS A 154 12.94 -16.67 -11.06
CA CYS A 154 12.49 -16.89 -9.69
C CYS A 154 13.05 -18.19 -9.08
N PHE A 155 14.30 -18.53 -9.40
CA PHE A 155 14.94 -19.72 -8.85
C PHE A 155 15.41 -19.48 -7.43
N SER A 156 15.47 -20.55 -6.64
CA SER A 156 15.82 -20.49 -5.22
C SER A 156 17.18 -19.85 -4.94
N ASN A 157 18.15 -19.96 -5.86
CA ASN A 157 19.47 -19.35 -5.76
C ASN A 157 19.50 -17.84 -6.06
N GLN A 158 18.41 -17.27 -6.57
CA GLN A 158 18.24 -15.85 -6.89
C GLN A 158 17.31 -15.13 -5.90
N LYS A 159 16.88 -15.86 -4.86
CA LYS A 159 15.97 -15.37 -3.83
C LYS A 159 16.62 -14.24 -3.04
N TYR A 160 15.97 -13.08 -3.07
CA TYR A 160 16.36 -11.91 -2.29
C TYR A 160 15.72 -11.92 -0.91
N MET A 161 14.42 -12.19 -0.83
CA MET A 161 13.65 -12.15 0.41
C MET A 161 12.51 -13.17 0.36
N SER A 162 12.16 -13.77 1.50
CA SER A 162 10.88 -14.46 1.69
C SER A 162 10.20 -13.93 2.92
N THR A 163 8.89 -13.79 2.83
CA THR A 163 8.02 -13.59 3.97
C THR A 163 6.90 -14.60 3.90
N PHE A 164 6.63 -15.24 5.04
CA PHE A 164 5.42 -16.01 5.26
C PHE A 164 4.53 -15.22 6.19
N VAL A 165 3.25 -15.12 5.87
CA VAL A 165 2.24 -14.43 6.67
C VAL A 165 1.23 -15.47 7.10
N ASP A 166 1.17 -15.73 8.41
CA ASP A 166 0.20 -16.67 8.95
C ASP A 166 -1.24 -16.13 8.85
N LYS A 167 -2.18 -17.04 9.11
CA LYS A 167 -3.62 -16.74 9.02
C LYS A 167 -4.02 -15.68 10.01
N GLU A 168 -3.48 -15.72 11.22
CA GLU A 168 -3.82 -14.84 12.32
C GLU A 168 -3.40 -13.39 12.02
N ALA A 169 -2.21 -13.19 11.46
CA ALA A 169 -1.70 -11.90 11.03
C ALA A 169 -2.52 -11.32 9.86
N LEU A 170 -2.93 -12.15 8.90
CA LEU A 170 -3.81 -11.72 7.80
C LEU A 170 -5.22 -11.39 8.29
N ALA A 171 -5.77 -12.16 9.22
CA ALA A 171 -7.13 -11.94 9.71
C ALA A 171 -7.24 -10.74 10.66
N SER A 172 -6.21 -10.49 11.48
CA SER A 172 -6.19 -9.39 12.44
C SER A 172 -5.55 -8.11 11.89
N HIS A 173 -4.88 -8.19 10.73
CA HIS A 173 -4.06 -7.12 10.17
C HIS A 173 -3.04 -6.55 11.18
N SER A 174 -2.51 -7.42 12.06
CA SER A 174 -1.55 -7.05 13.09
C SER A 174 -0.25 -6.52 12.48
N CYS A 175 0.39 -5.57 13.15
CA CYS A 175 1.71 -5.10 12.77
C CYS A 175 2.73 -6.24 12.90
N SER A 176 3.39 -6.59 11.80
CA SER A 176 4.49 -7.56 11.81
C SER A 176 5.77 -6.93 12.33
N ILE A 177 6.74 -7.76 12.71
CA ILE A 177 8.04 -7.30 13.23
C ILE A 177 8.81 -6.39 12.26
N ASP A 178 8.53 -6.52 10.96
CA ASP A 178 9.09 -5.71 9.88
C ASP A 178 8.26 -4.44 9.57
N TRP A 179 7.39 -4.03 10.51
CA TRP A 179 6.53 -2.84 10.42
C TRP A 179 5.51 -2.88 9.29
N PHE A 180 5.13 -4.09 8.86
CA PHE A 180 4.10 -4.29 7.84
C PHE A 180 2.76 -4.67 8.44
N ARG A 181 1.69 -4.13 7.86
CA ARG A 181 0.37 -4.75 7.93
C ARG A 181 0.08 -5.43 6.59
N TRP A 182 -0.48 -6.64 6.66
CA TRP A 182 -0.76 -7.45 5.48
C TRP A 182 -2.26 -7.53 5.23
N TYR A 183 -2.64 -7.41 3.96
CA TYR A 183 -4.02 -7.50 3.49
C TYR A 183 -4.07 -8.40 2.27
N SER A 184 -5.22 -9.02 2.02
CA SER A 184 -5.37 -9.97 0.91
C SER A 184 -6.73 -9.84 0.24
N SER A 185 -6.90 -10.53 -0.88
CA SER A 185 -8.22 -10.69 -1.51
C SER A 185 -9.18 -11.56 -0.69
N ASN A 186 -8.70 -12.25 0.35
CA ASN A 186 -9.53 -13.03 1.26
C ASN A 186 -10.12 -12.20 2.42
N ASP A 187 -9.75 -10.92 2.52
CA ASP A 187 -10.28 -10.03 3.54
C ASP A 187 -11.79 -9.88 3.32
N VAL A 188 -12.59 -10.13 4.37
CA VAL A 188 -14.05 -9.96 4.29
C VAL A 188 -14.34 -8.47 4.12
N LYS A 189 -14.77 -8.04 2.93
CA LYS A 189 -15.45 -6.74 2.80
C LYS A 189 -16.73 -6.85 3.64
N PRO A 190 -16.98 -5.98 4.63
CA PRO A 190 -18.29 -5.93 5.24
C PRO A 190 -19.29 -5.62 4.14
N ASP A 191 -20.11 -6.61 3.79
CA ASP A 191 -21.26 -6.38 2.93
C ASP A 191 -22.05 -5.22 3.52
N SER A 192 -22.43 -4.27 2.68
CA SER A 192 -23.36 -3.20 3.02
C SER A 192 -24.80 -3.75 3.16
N GLY A 193 -24.95 -4.81 3.94
CA GLY A 193 -26.20 -5.45 4.31
C GLY A 193 -26.30 -5.42 5.82
N ALA A 194 -27.03 -4.43 6.35
CA ALA A 194 -27.29 -4.30 7.78
C ALA A 194 -27.84 -5.62 8.36
N PRO A 195 -27.18 -6.24 9.35
CA PRO A 195 -27.77 -7.31 10.12
C PRO A 195 -28.56 -6.70 11.28
N ILE A 196 -29.87 -6.90 11.24
CA ILE A 196 -30.80 -6.74 12.36
C ILE A 196 -30.21 -7.50 13.56
N SER A 197 -29.74 -6.77 14.57
CA SER A 197 -29.23 -7.37 15.80
C SER A 197 -30.31 -7.29 16.89
N THR A 198 -31.06 -8.38 17.01
CA THR A 198 -31.74 -8.77 18.25
C THR A 198 -30.71 -8.93 19.37
N ALA A 199 -31.08 -8.44 20.55
CA ALA A 199 -30.28 -8.39 21.76
C ALA A 199 -29.73 -9.76 22.21
N GLY A 200 -28.48 -9.75 22.68
CA GLY A 200 -27.84 -10.88 23.35
C GLY A 200 -26.48 -10.47 23.95
N SER A 201 -26.50 -10.04 25.21
CA SER A 201 -25.35 -9.61 26.01
C SER A 201 -24.22 -10.65 26.09
N SER A 202 -22.95 -10.22 26.03
CA SER A 202 -22.13 -9.99 27.25
C SER A 202 -20.61 -9.94 27.02
N LYS A 203 -19.98 -9.04 27.81
CA LYS A 203 -18.60 -9.02 28.35
C LYS A 203 -17.43 -8.52 27.49
N SER A 204 -17.19 -7.23 27.69
CA SER A 204 -15.89 -6.56 27.85
C SER A 204 -14.95 -7.28 28.84
N LEU A 205 -13.66 -7.37 28.47
CA LEU A 205 -12.46 -7.40 29.33
C LEU A 205 -11.31 -6.79 28.49
N SER A 206 -10.92 -5.53 28.72
CA SER A 206 -9.93 -5.01 29.69
C SER A 206 -8.46 -5.21 29.27
N SER A 207 -7.79 -4.08 29.09
CA SER A 207 -6.34 -3.89 28.89
C SER A 207 -5.51 -4.45 30.06
N GLY A 208 -4.26 -4.85 29.77
CA GLY A 208 -3.26 -5.15 30.80
C GLY A 208 -2.01 -5.87 30.28
N SER A 209 -0.94 -5.10 30.10
CA SER A 209 0.48 -5.38 29.82
C SER A 209 1.11 -6.68 30.41
N ILE A 210 2.18 -7.19 29.76
CA ILE A 210 3.57 -7.40 30.31
C ILE A 210 4.44 -8.40 29.50
N VAL A 211 5.55 -7.87 28.95
CA VAL A 211 6.99 -8.31 28.97
C VAL A 211 7.44 -9.63 28.31
N GLY A 212 8.55 -9.56 27.53
CA GLY A 212 9.53 -10.67 27.46
C GLY A 212 10.56 -10.75 26.31
N ILE A 213 11.54 -9.81 26.27
CA ILE A 213 12.97 -9.94 25.90
C ILE A 213 13.40 -10.86 24.72
N GLY A 214 14.10 -10.24 23.75
CA GLY A 214 15.09 -10.87 22.88
C GLY A 214 16.20 -9.88 22.48
N LEU A 215 17.23 -9.76 23.30
CA LEU A 215 18.47 -9.01 23.01
C LEU A 215 19.28 -9.69 21.91
N GLY A 216 19.72 -8.93 20.89
CA GLY A 216 20.86 -9.31 20.07
C GLY A 216 20.90 -8.70 18.67
N ALA A 217 21.78 -7.71 18.47
CA ALA A 217 22.41 -7.35 17.19
C ALA A 217 21.74 -6.33 16.21
N PHE A 218 20.94 -5.37 16.66
CA PHE A 218 20.37 -4.33 15.76
C PHE A 218 21.01 -2.92 15.83
N GLY A 219 22.09 -2.74 16.58
CA GLY A 219 22.84 -1.47 16.59
C GLY A 219 23.62 -1.16 15.30
N PHE A 220 23.85 -2.16 14.43
CA PHE A 220 24.63 -1.98 13.20
C PHE A 220 23.80 -1.60 11.96
N ALA A 221 22.49 -1.88 11.95
CA ALA A 221 21.62 -1.55 10.83
C ALA A 221 21.37 -0.03 10.72
N ILE A 222 21.25 0.66 11.85
CA ILE A 222 21.04 2.11 11.92
C ILE A 222 22.23 2.86 11.32
N VAL A 223 23.46 2.38 11.55
CA VAL A 223 24.67 3.01 10.99
C VAL A 223 24.76 2.80 9.48
N PHE A 224 24.36 1.65 8.95
CA PHE A 224 24.44 1.37 7.52
C PHE A 224 23.41 2.15 6.69
N VAL A 225 22.18 2.29 7.19
CA VAL A 225 21.13 3.06 6.49
C VAL A 225 21.49 4.56 6.47
N VAL A 226 21.94 5.11 7.60
CA VAL A 226 22.36 6.52 7.67
C VAL A 226 23.61 6.77 6.82
N ALA A 227 24.58 5.86 6.81
CA ALA A 227 25.77 6.00 5.97
C ALA A 227 25.46 5.93 4.46
N ILE A 228 24.52 5.08 4.03
CA ILE A 228 24.10 5.01 2.62
C ILE A 228 23.36 6.28 2.21
N VAL A 229 22.51 6.83 3.07
CA VAL A 229 21.77 8.08 2.81
C VAL A 229 22.71 9.29 2.78
N LEU A 230 23.70 9.35 3.66
CA LEU A 230 24.68 10.45 3.70
C LEU A 230 25.72 10.38 2.58
N ARG A 231 26.02 9.19 2.04
CA ARG A 231 26.96 9.04 0.92
C ARG A 231 26.32 9.32 -0.46
N ARG A 232 24.98 9.41 -0.50
CA ARG A 232 24.19 9.71 -1.70
C ARG A 232 23.72 11.17 -1.78
N ARG A 233 24.08 12.00 -0.81
CA ARG A 233 24.01 13.47 -0.88
C ARG A 233 25.40 14.03 -1.19
#